data_AF-A0A238XRU9-F1
#
_entry.id   AF-A0A238XRU9-F1
#
_cell.length_a   1.000
_cell.length_b   1.000
_cell.length_c   1.000
_cell.angle_alpha   90.00
_cell.angle_beta   90.00
_cell.angle_gamma   90.00
#
_symmetry.space_group_name_H-M   'P 1'
#
loop_
_entity.id
_entity.type
_entity.pdbx_description
1 polymer ?
#
loop_
_entity_poly.entity_id
_entity_poly.type
_entity_poly.pdbx_seq_one_letter_code
_entity_poly.pdbx_strand_id
1 'polypeptide(L)'
;MRPGEIRFRGYAIEDLIGRVSYPQMVWLITRGELPAPGQARLLDAALVAGVDHGPQAPSIAISRMAITGGTGINGAMVSAINVLDDIPGGAGEQCVELFHEIAAETAPLPKAVAGVLERRRAAGRKYVPGFGHRFHPVDPRAPRLLERVDGAVAKGIVEGRFAAIARAVDAHLRATTSRPVPMNIDGAPAAPSACRSSSTRTAAKETP
;
A
#
# COMPACT_ATOMS: atom_id res chain seq x y z
N MET A 1 -30.17 6.21 -4.92
CA MET A 1 -29.91 7.30 -5.89
C MET A 1 -31.22 8.01 -6.14
N ARG A 2 -31.26 9.33 -6.05
CA ARG A 2 -32.46 10.17 -6.25
C ARG A 2 -32.12 11.27 -7.27
N PRO A 3 -33.06 11.72 -8.12
CA PRO A 3 -32.81 12.84 -9.02
C PRO A 3 -32.30 14.07 -8.25
N GLY A 4 -31.23 14.68 -8.74
CA GLY A 4 -30.60 15.86 -8.12
C GLY A 4 -29.74 15.57 -6.88
N GLU A 5 -29.60 14.31 -6.45
CA GLU A 5 -28.87 13.96 -5.24
C GLU A 5 -27.77 12.91 -5.54
N ILE A 6 -26.51 13.31 -5.34
CA ILE A 6 -25.36 12.42 -5.43
C ILE A 6 -24.67 12.38 -4.07
N ARG A 7 -24.65 11.19 -3.45
CA ARG A 7 -23.98 10.98 -2.17
C ARG A 7 -22.95 9.86 -2.26
N PHE A 8 -21.79 10.10 -1.65
CA PHE A 8 -20.76 9.10 -1.45
C PHE A 8 -20.57 8.87 0.04
N ARG A 9 -20.84 7.64 0.49
CA ARG A 9 -20.65 7.23 1.90
C ARG A 9 -21.30 8.18 2.92
N GLY A 10 -22.46 8.75 2.58
CA GLY A 10 -23.20 9.67 3.44
C GLY A 10 -22.90 11.15 3.22
N TYR A 11 -21.88 11.52 2.44
CA TYR A 11 -21.55 12.91 2.10
C TYR A 11 -22.20 13.32 0.78
N ALA A 12 -22.77 14.52 0.71
CA ALA A 12 -23.22 15.10 -0.56
C ALA A 12 -22.00 15.51 -1.40
N ILE A 13 -22.01 15.27 -2.72
CA ILE A 13 -20.84 15.53 -3.56
C ILE A 13 -20.48 17.01 -3.62
N GLU A 14 -21.48 17.89 -3.62
CA GLU A 14 -21.33 19.35 -3.60
C GLU A 14 -20.59 19.85 -2.34
N ASP A 15 -20.69 19.13 -1.23
CA ASP A 15 -19.95 19.44 0.00
C ASP A 15 -18.49 18.97 -0.04
N LEU A 16 -18.16 18.04 -0.94
CA LEU A 16 -16.82 17.50 -1.12
C LEU A 16 -16.00 18.30 -2.13
N ILE A 17 -16.62 18.77 -3.22
CA ILE A 17 -15.96 19.50 -4.30
C ILE A 17 -15.25 20.75 -3.75
N GLY A 18 -13.95 20.86 -4.03
CA GLY A 18 -13.11 21.98 -3.56
C GLY A 18 -12.68 21.90 -2.08
N ARG A 19 -13.17 20.92 -1.31
CA ARG A 19 -12.84 20.74 0.12
C ARG A 19 -12.01 19.48 0.41
N VAL A 20 -12.14 18.44 -0.42
CA VAL A 20 -11.36 17.19 -0.28
C VAL A 20 -10.37 17.05 -1.43
N SER A 21 -9.16 16.59 -1.10
CA SER A 21 -8.16 16.20 -2.10
C SER A 21 -8.50 14.85 -2.74
N TYR A 22 -7.88 14.55 -3.88
CA TYR A 22 -8.08 13.27 -4.55
C TYR A 22 -7.72 12.05 -3.66
N PRO A 23 -6.58 12.02 -2.92
CA PRO A 23 -6.31 10.95 -1.95
C PRO A 23 -7.37 10.83 -0.85
N GLN A 24 -7.93 11.94 -0.35
CA GLN A 24 -9.02 11.90 0.63
C GLN A 24 -10.29 11.28 0.04
N MET A 25 -10.58 11.56 -1.23
CA MET A 25 -11.72 10.98 -1.94
C MET A 25 -11.53 9.47 -2.18
N VAL A 26 -10.34 9.04 -2.61
CA VAL A 26 -10.00 7.61 -2.74
C VAL A 26 -10.17 6.90 -1.40
N TRP A 27 -9.67 7.50 -0.32
CA TRP A 27 -9.84 6.98 1.03
C TRP A 27 -11.32 6.87 1.41
N LEU A 28 -12.12 7.92 1.20
CA LEU A 28 -13.54 7.91 1.51
C LEU A 28 -14.25 6.76 0.82
N ILE A 29 -14.06 6.59 -0.49
CA ILE A 29 -14.75 5.57 -1.27
C ILE A 29 -14.35 4.15 -0.84
N THR A 30 -13.08 3.93 -0.50
CA THR A 30 -12.55 2.61 -0.14
C THR A 30 -12.69 2.26 1.34
N ARG A 31 -12.73 3.25 2.23
CA ARG A 31 -12.72 3.07 3.70
C ARG A 31 -14.04 3.44 4.36
N GLY A 32 -14.89 4.23 3.70
CA GLY A 32 -16.20 4.63 4.16
C GLY A 32 -16.25 5.97 4.91
N GLU A 33 -15.10 6.52 5.33
CA GLU A 33 -15.00 7.76 6.11
C GLU A 33 -13.82 8.60 5.61
N LEU A 34 -13.80 9.91 5.91
CA LEU A 34 -12.67 10.77 5.54
C LEU A 34 -11.45 10.51 6.44
N PRO A 35 -10.22 10.50 5.89
CA PRO A 35 -9.02 10.34 6.68
C PRO A 35 -8.68 11.61 7.46
N ALA A 36 -7.95 11.46 8.56
CA ALA A 36 -7.26 12.58 9.18
C ALA A 36 -6.25 13.21 8.18
N PRO A 37 -5.96 14.52 8.25
CA PRO A 37 -5.05 15.18 7.30
C PRO A 37 -3.67 14.53 7.20
N GLY A 38 -3.18 13.94 8.30
CA GLY A 38 -1.93 13.19 8.32
C GLY A 38 -1.98 11.88 7.53
N GLN A 39 -3.07 11.12 7.66
CA GLN A 39 -3.31 9.88 6.91
C GLN A 39 -3.46 10.17 5.41
N ALA A 40 -4.14 11.26 5.06
CA ALA A 40 -4.27 11.70 3.67
C ALA A 40 -2.90 11.98 3.03
N ARG A 41 -2.00 12.66 3.75
CA ARG A 41 -0.63 12.93 3.27
C ARG A 41 0.22 11.67 3.12
N LEU A 42 0.00 10.66 3.96
CA LEU A 42 0.67 9.36 3.84
C LEU A 42 0.18 8.59 2.61
N LEU A 43 -1.14 8.56 2.37
CA LEU A 43 -1.71 7.97 1.17
C LEU A 43 -1.23 8.71 -0.09
N ASP A 44 -1.21 10.04 -0.07
CA ASP A 44 -0.68 10.86 -1.16
C ASP A 44 0.78 10.49 -1.50
N ALA A 45 1.64 10.40 -0.49
CA ALA A 45 3.04 9.98 -0.68
C ALA A 45 3.15 8.57 -1.27
N ALA A 46 2.30 7.63 -0.85
CA ALA A 46 2.25 6.28 -1.41
C ALA A 46 1.83 6.28 -2.89
N LEU A 47 0.79 7.04 -3.24
CA LEU A 47 0.29 7.17 -4.61
C LEU A 47 1.34 7.81 -5.53
N VAL A 48 2.02 8.86 -5.06
CA VAL A 48 3.11 9.51 -5.80
C VAL A 48 4.27 8.55 -6.05
N ALA A 49 4.65 7.75 -5.05
CA ALA A 49 5.75 6.80 -5.20
C ALA A 49 5.46 5.68 -6.22
N GLY A 50 4.20 5.29 -6.37
CA GLY A 50 3.74 4.20 -7.25
C GLY A 50 3.13 4.64 -8.58
N VAL A 51 3.19 5.93 -8.93
CA VAL A 51 2.47 6.48 -10.10
C VAL A 51 2.93 5.91 -11.45
N ASP A 52 4.20 5.52 -11.55
CA ASP A 52 4.81 4.95 -12.76
C ASP A 52 5.96 4.00 -12.37
N HIS A 53 6.24 3.01 -13.21
CA HIS A 53 7.31 2.02 -13.03
C HIS A 53 8.20 1.86 -14.28
N GLY A 54 8.09 2.80 -15.24
CA GLY A 54 8.87 2.86 -16.45
C GLY A 54 8.40 1.88 -17.54
N PRO A 55 8.94 2.01 -18.77
CA PRO A 55 8.44 1.32 -19.95
C PRO A 55 8.65 -0.21 -19.95
N GLN A 56 9.44 -0.75 -19.02
CA GLN A 56 9.69 -2.18 -18.90
C GLN A 56 8.64 -2.91 -18.05
N ALA A 57 7.80 -2.19 -17.30
CA ALA A 57 6.70 -2.81 -16.58
C ALA A 57 5.70 -3.41 -17.59
N PRO A 58 5.25 -4.67 -17.42
CA PRO A 58 4.40 -5.35 -18.40
C PRO A 58 3.15 -4.57 -18.79
N SER A 59 2.44 -4.00 -17.81
CA SER A 59 1.24 -3.18 -18.02
C SER A 59 1.51 -1.94 -18.90
N ILE A 60 2.62 -1.24 -18.65
CA ILE A 60 3.03 -0.06 -19.41
C ILE A 60 3.44 -0.45 -20.83
N ALA A 61 4.24 -1.51 -20.98
CA ALA A 61 4.66 -2.01 -22.29
C ALA A 61 3.46 -2.42 -23.16
N ILE A 62 2.50 -3.14 -22.57
CA ILE A 62 1.26 -3.58 -23.24
C ILE A 62 0.39 -2.38 -23.61
N SER A 63 0.19 -1.43 -22.70
CA SER A 63 -0.57 -0.20 -22.98
C SER A 63 0.01 0.54 -24.19
N ARG A 64 1.34 0.68 -24.26
CA ARG A 64 2.03 1.37 -25.35
C ARG A 64 1.89 0.61 -26.67
N MET A 65 2.01 -0.71 -26.63
CA MET A 65 1.82 -1.55 -27.82
C MET A 65 0.38 -1.46 -28.34
N ALA A 66 -0.61 -1.47 -27.45
CA ALA A 66 -2.03 -1.32 -27.82
C ALA A 66 -2.30 0.02 -28.52
N ILE A 67 -1.73 1.12 -28.01
CA ILE A 67 -1.80 2.44 -28.68
C ILE A 67 -1.14 2.39 -30.06
N THR A 68 0.06 1.80 -30.18
CA THR A 68 0.74 1.63 -31.48
C THR A 68 -0.11 0.82 -32.46
N GLY A 69 -0.84 -0.18 -31.98
CA GLY A 69 -1.79 -0.98 -32.78
C GLY A 69 -3.09 -0.27 -33.15
N GLY A 70 -3.25 1.02 -32.81
CA GLY A 70 -4.43 1.82 -33.16
C GLY A 70 -5.57 1.76 -32.14
N THR A 71 -5.38 1.14 -30.98
CA THR A 71 -6.40 1.13 -29.92
C THR A 71 -6.52 2.53 -29.30
N GLY A 72 -7.74 3.00 -29.06
CA GLY A 72 -7.97 4.24 -28.31
C GLY A 72 -7.53 4.13 -26.84
N ILE A 73 -7.39 5.26 -26.15
CA ILE A 73 -6.83 5.32 -24.79
C ILE A 73 -7.54 4.40 -23.79
N ASN A 74 -8.88 4.33 -23.82
CA ASN A 74 -9.64 3.45 -22.92
C ASN A 74 -9.31 1.98 -23.15
N GLY A 75 -9.21 1.55 -24.40
CA GLY A 75 -8.86 0.15 -24.73
C GLY A 75 -7.41 -0.16 -24.36
N ALA A 76 -6.49 0.78 -24.56
CA ALA A 76 -5.10 0.61 -24.13
C ALA A 76 -4.97 0.48 -22.60
N MET A 77 -5.74 1.28 -21.85
CA MET A 77 -5.80 1.18 -20.39
C MET A 77 -6.37 -0.16 -19.92
N VAL A 78 -7.44 -0.66 -20.55
CA VAL A 78 -7.99 -1.99 -20.25
C VAL A 78 -6.95 -3.09 -20.50
N SER A 79 -6.23 -3.04 -21.62
CA SER A 79 -5.15 -3.98 -21.93
C SER A 79 -4.04 -3.97 -20.86
N ALA A 80 -3.71 -2.78 -20.34
CA ALA A 80 -2.73 -2.63 -19.26
C ALA A 80 -3.23 -3.20 -17.92
N ILE A 81 -4.50 -2.94 -17.58
CA ILE A 81 -5.12 -3.38 -16.32
C ILE A 81 -5.28 -4.90 -16.29
N ASN A 82 -5.60 -5.54 -17.42
CA ASN A 82 -5.81 -6.98 -17.50
C ASN A 82 -4.57 -7.83 -17.13
N VAL A 83 -3.39 -7.23 -17.08
CA VAL A 83 -2.15 -7.92 -16.68
C VAL A 83 -1.68 -7.53 -15.28
N LEU A 84 -2.42 -6.67 -14.58
CA LEU A 84 -2.18 -6.40 -13.17
C LEU A 84 -2.83 -7.52 -12.36
N ASP A 85 -1.99 -8.36 -11.76
CA ASP A 85 -2.39 -9.59 -11.06
C ASP A 85 -1.33 -9.94 -9.99
N ASP A 86 -1.40 -11.12 -9.40
CA ASP A 86 -0.53 -11.61 -8.32
C ASP A 86 0.97 -11.41 -8.56
N ILE A 87 1.43 -11.55 -9.81
CA ILE A 87 2.84 -11.36 -10.15
C ILE A 87 3.12 -9.88 -10.49
N PRO A 88 2.51 -9.26 -11.51
CA PRO A 88 2.69 -7.84 -11.77
C PRO A 88 1.68 -7.02 -10.95
N GLY A 89 2.11 -6.46 -9.82
CA GLY A 89 1.30 -5.56 -9.00
C GLY A 89 0.78 -6.17 -7.69
N GLY A 90 0.77 -7.49 -7.54
CA GLY A 90 0.32 -8.16 -6.30
C GLY A 90 1.29 -8.11 -5.11
N ALA A 91 2.54 -7.67 -5.32
CA ALA A 91 3.58 -7.71 -4.28
C ALA A 91 3.25 -6.90 -3.02
N GLY A 92 2.55 -5.77 -3.17
CA GLY A 92 2.13 -4.92 -2.04
C GLY A 92 1.12 -5.62 -1.12
N GLU A 93 0.10 -6.26 -1.69
CA GLU A 93 -0.89 -7.02 -0.92
C GLU A 93 -0.24 -8.20 -0.20
N GLN A 94 0.56 -8.99 -0.91
CA GLN A 94 1.28 -10.13 -0.34
C GLN A 94 2.26 -9.71 0.77
N CYS A 95 2.83 -8.50 0.69
CA CYS A 95 3.69 -7.94 1.73
C CYS A 95 2.88 -7.56 2.97
N VAL A 96 1.71 -6.94 2.79
CA VAL A 96 0.79 -6.63 3.90
C VAL A 96 0.29 -7.90 4.58
N GLU A 97 -0.01 -8.96 3.83
CA GLU A 97 -0.34 -10.28 4.39
C GLU A 97 0.81 -10.87 5.22
N LEU A 98 2.04 -10.78 4.72
CA LEU A 98 3.24 -11.16 5.47
C LEU A 98 3.35 -10.37 6.79
N PHE A 99 3.12 -9.06 6.75
CA PHE A 99 3.17 -8.23 7.94
C PHE A 99 2.07 -8.57 8.94
N HIS A 100 0.87 -8.91 8.47
CA HIS A 100 -0.21 -9.41 9.32
C HIS A 100 0.14 -10.75 9.97
N GLU A 101 0.76 -11.68 9.24
CA GLU A 101 1.21 -12.96 9.79
C GLU A 101 2.25 -12.75 10.91
N ILE A 102 3.25 -11.90 10.66
CA ILE A 102 4.27 -11.55 11.67
C ILE A 102 3.63 -10.84 12.86
N ALA A 103 2.67 -9.95 12.62
CA ALA A 103 1.95 -9.26 13.66
C ALA A 103 1.11 -10.20 14.55
N ALA A 104 0.66 -11.35 14.04
CA ALA A 104 -0.14 -12.31 14.80
C ALA A 104 0.70 -13.17 15.76
N GLU A 105 2.02 -13.21 15.58
CA GLU A 105 2.93 -13.94 16.47
C GLU A 105 3.02 -13.30 17.86
N THR A 106 3.04 -14.14 18.90
CA THR A 106 3.23 -13.70 20.29
C THR A 106 4.70 -13.59 20.68
N ALA A 107 5.59 -14.16 19.87
CA ALA A 107 7.03 -14.10 20.09
C ALA A 107 7.58 -12.68 19.90
N PRO A 108 8.73 -12.34 20.52
CA PRO A 108 9.43 -11.08 20.23
C PRO A 108 9.68 -10.91 18.73
N LEU A 109 9.53 -9.67 18.23
CA LEU A 109 9.51 -9.36 16.79
C LEU A 109 10.63 -10.04 15.96
N PRO A 110 11.92 -10.05 16.38
CA PRO A 110 12.96 -10.73 15.62
C PRO A 110 12.73 -12.25 15.47
N LYS A 111 12.20 -12.89 16.52
CA LYS A 111 11.85 -14.32 16.49
C LYS A 111 10.60 -14.58 15.65
N ALA A 112 9.59 -13.71 15.75
CA ALA A 112 8.39 -13.77 14.92
C ALA A 112 8.72 -13.68 13.42
N VAL A 113 9.54 -12.71 13.03
CA VAL A 113 10.03 -12.55 11.64
C VAL A 113 10.74 -13.81 11.17
N ALA A 114 11.73 -14.30 11.93
CA ALA A 114 12.48 -15.48 11.55
C ALA A 114 11.57 -16.72 11.40
N GLY A 115 10.65 -16.95 12.35
CA GLY A 115 9.73 -18.07 12.32
C GLY A 115 8.78 -18.04 11.13
N VAL A 116 8.16 -16.88 10.85
CA VAL A 116 7.26 -16.71 9.70
C VAL A 116 7.99 -16.93 8.37
N LEU A 117 9.17 -16.32 8.21
CA LEU A 117 9.94 -16.45 6.96
C LEU A 117 10.41 -17.89 6.73
N GLU A 118 10.86 -18.59 7.77
CA GLU A 118 11.22 -20.00 7.69
C GLU A 118 10.01 -20.87 7.32
N ARG A 119 8.84 -20.66 7.92
CA ARG A 119 7.62 -21.41 7.56
C ARG A 119 7.21 -21.16 6.11
N ARG A 120 7.23 -19.92 5.64
CA ARG A 120 6.93 -19.59 4.24
C ARG A 120 7.94 -20.24 3.29
N ARG A 121 9.22 -20.22 3.64
CA ARG A 121 10.29 -20.87 2.86
C ARG A 121 10.10 -22.38 2.79
N ALA A 122 9.78 -23.03 3.92
CA ALA A 122 9.47 -24.45 3.99
C ALA A 122 8.21 -24.83 3.18
N ALA A 123 7.23 -23.91 3.10
CA ALA A 123 6.07 -24.03 2.22
C ALA A 123 6.35 -23.73 0.73
N GLY A 124 7.62 -23.58 0.35
CA GLY A 124 8.03 -23.38 -1.05
C GLY A 124 7.97 -21.94 -1.55
N ARG A 125 7.68 -20.95 -0.70
CA ARG A 125 7.77 -19.53 -1.08
C ARG A 125 9.24 -19.13 -1.22
N LYS A 126 9.68 -18.88 -2.45
CA LYS A 126 11.09 -18.57 -2.77
C LYS A 126 11.49 -17.11 -2.50
N TYR A 127 10.52 -16.20 -2.50
CA TYR A 127 10.75 -14.76 -2.40
C TYR A 127 10.00 -14.18 -1.21
N VAL A 128 10.51 -13.07 -0.67
CA VAL A 128 9.85 -12.30 0.39
C VAL A 128 9.19 -11.09 -0.26
N PRO A 129 7.84 -11.03 -0.32
CA PRO A 129 7.12 -9.91 -0.93
C PRO A 129 7.51 -8.57 -0.30
N GLY A 130 7.70 -7.54 -1.12
CA GLY A 130 8.19 -6.22 -0.69
C GLY A 130 9.72 -6.10 -0.56
N PHE A 131 10.46 -7.17 -0.85
CA PHE A 131 11.93 -7.19 -0.73
C PHE A 131 12.57 -7.77 -1.99
N GLY A 132 13.73 -7.20 -2.32
CA GLY A 132 14.48 -7.51 -3.53
C GLY A 132 14.25 -6.45 -4.62
N HIS A 133 15.31 -6.17 -5.37
CA HIS A 133 15.26 -5.23 -6.47
C HIS A 133 16.28 -5.61 -7.55
N ARG A 134 15.89 -5.52 -8.83
CA ARG A 134 16.77 -5.87 -9.97
C ARG A 134 17.92 -4.88 -10.19
N PHE A 135 17.62 -3.58 -10.11
CA PHE A 135 18.55 -2.51 -10.46
C PHE A 135 19.17 -1.77 -9.27
N HIS A 136 18.39 -1.49 -8.23
CA HIS A 136 18.79 -0.64 -7.13
C HIS A 136 19.28 -1.44 -5.92
N PRO A 137 20.51 -1.20 -5.42
CA PRO A 137 20.97 -1.78 -4.16
C PRO A 137 20.19 -1.23 -2.95
N VAL A 138 19.60 -0.04 -3.10
CA VAL A 138 18.61 0.56 -2.20
C VAL A 138 17.55 1.21 -3.07
N ASP A 139 16.28 0.81 -2.95
CA ASP A 139 15.19 1.50 -3.65
C ASP A 139 15.08 2.93 -3.08
N PRO A 140 15.22 3.99 -3.89
CA PRO A 140 15.23 5.38 -3.39
C PRO A 140 13.88 5.80 -2.78
N ARG A 141 12.79 5.10 -3.10
CA ARG A 141 11.44 5.43 -2.61
C ARG A 141 11.24 4.93 -1.18
N ALA A 142 11.76 3.75 -0.85
CA ALA A 142 11.51 3.10 0.43
C ALA A 142 11.99 3.93 1.65
N PRO A 143 13.24 4.45 1.70
CA PRO A 143 13.69 5.30 2.80
C PRO A 143 12.84 6.56 2.97
N ARG A 144 12.47 7.20 1.87
CA ARG A 144 11.67 8.43 1.90
C ARG A 144 10.26 8.17 2.41
N LEU A 145 9.64 7.08 1.99
CA LEU A 145 8.32 6.68 2.48
C LEU A 145 8.35 6.37 3.97
N LEU A 146 9.34 5.61 4.44
CA LEU A 146 9.50 5.28 5.84
C LEU A 146 9.74 6.54 6.70
N GLU A 147 10.52 7.51 6.22
CA GLU A 147 10.70 8.80 6.90
C GLU A 147 9.37 9.55 7.09
N ARG A 148 8.47 9.52 6.09
CA ARG A 148 7.13 10.11 6.22
C ARG A 148 6.30 9.38 7.28
N VAL A 149 6.40 8.05 7.34
CA VAL A 149 5.73 7.25 8.36
C VAL A 149 6.28 7.56 9.74
N ASP A 150 7.60 7.61 9.91
CA ASP A 150 8.25 7.95 11.19
C ASP A 150 7.78 9.32 11.70
N GLY A 151 7.71 10.32 10.80
CA GLY A 151 7.17 11.65 11.14
C GLY A 151 5.68 11.65 11.50
N ALA A 152 4.90 10.70 11.00
CA ALA A 152 3.51 10.53 11.37
C ALA A 152 3.33 9.77 12.70
N VAL A 153 4.19 8.79 12.97
CA VAL A 153 4.27 8.08 14.26
C VAL A 153 4.62 9.05 15.38
N ALA A 154 5.64 9.90 15.18
CA ALA A 154 6.05 10.89 16.16
C ALA A 154 4.93 11.89 16.52
N LYS A 155 3.94 12.06 15.64
CA LYS A 155 2.76 12.93 15.84
C LYS A 155 1.52 12.16 16.30
N GLY A 156 1.63 10.85 16.56
CA GLY A 156 0.51 10.01 16.97
C GLY A 156 -0.57 9.81 15.89
N ILE A 157 -0.26 10.05 14.61
CA ILE A 157 -1.22 9.92 13.50
C ILE A 157 -1.43 8.44 13.13
N VAL A 158 -0.38 7.63 13.28
CA VAL A 158 -0.38 6.18 13.02
C VAL A 158 0.50 5.47 14.04
N GLU A 159 0.26 4.17 14.27
CA GLU A 159 1.01 3.37 15.23
C GLU A 159 2.41 2.96 14.76
N GLY A 160 2.66 2.91 13.44
CA GLY A 160 3.95 2.53 12.88
C GLY A 160 4.30 1.04 12.98
N ARG A 161 3.38 0.18 13.44
CA ARG A 161 3.60 -1.26 13.62
C ARG A 161 4.19 -1.95 12.39
N PHE A 162 3.64 -1.68 11.20
CA PHE A 162 4.12 -2.29 9.97
C PHE A 162 5.45 -1.72 9.49
N ALA A 163 5.75 -0.46 9.79
CA ALA A 163 7.09 0.08 9.53
C ALA A 163 8.13 -0.61 10.42
N ALA A 164 7.81 -0.90 11.68
CA ALA A 164 8.68 -1.68 12.57
C ALA A 164 8.88 -3.11 12.06
N ILE A 165 7.82 -3.79 11.61
CA ILE A 165 7.91 -5.13 11.01
C ILE A 165 8.75 -5.10 9.73
N ALA A 166 8.50 -4.15 8.83
CA ALA A 166 9.25 -4.00 7.58
C ALA A 166 10.76 -3.84 7.83
N ARG A 167 11.14 -3.00 8.82
CA ARG A 167 12.53 -2.83 9.24
C ARG A 167 13.13 -4.10 9.86
N ALA A 168 12.35 -4.85 10.63
CA ALA A 168 12.79 -6.11 11.21
C ALA A 168 13.00 -7.20 10.14
N VAL A 169 12.15 -7.23 9.10
CA VAL A 169 12.34 -8.12 7.93
C VAL A 169 13.59 -7.71 7.16
N ASP A 170 13.81 -6.42 6.88
CA ASP A 170 15.04 -5.93 6.22
C ASP A 170 16.30 -6.35 7.01
N ALA A 171 16.29 -6.15 8.33
CA ALA A 171 17.40 -6.54 9.20
C ALA A 171 17.64 -8.06 9.20
N HIS A 172 16.58 -8.86 9.25
CA HIS A 172 16.69 -10.33 9.18
C HIS A 172 17.30 -10.77 7.85
N LEU A 173 16.78 -10.25 6.72
CA LEU A 173 17.28 -10.60 5.39
C LEU A 173 18.76 -10.21 5.21
N ARG A 174 19.17 -9.03 5.67
CA ARG A 174 20.59 -8.62 5.65
C ARG A 174 21.50 -9.57 6.44
N ALA A 175 20.99 -10.16 7.52
CA ALA A 175 21.76 -11.07 8.36
C ALA A 175 21.82 -12.51 7.83
N THR A 176 20.79 -12.97 7.10
CA THR A 176 20.65 -14.39 6.70
C THR A 176 20.91 -14.67 5.23
N THR A 177 20.95 -13.64 4.38
CA THR A 177 21.16 -13.80 2.94
C THR A 177 22.57 -13.41 2.52
N SER A 178 23.16 -14.18 1.60
CA SER A 178 24.50 -13.92 1.06
C SER A 178 24.55 -12.80 0.01
N ARG A 179 23.39 -12.39 -0.53
CA ARG A 179 23.24 -11.30 -1.49
C ARG A 179 22.28 -10.25 -0.93
N PRO A 180 22.50 -8.95 -1.18
CA PRO A 180 21.59 -7.92 -0.71
C PRO A 180 20.16 -8.13 -1.24
N VAL A 181 19.19 -8.15 -0.33
CA VAL A 181 17.74 -8.19 -0.64
C VAL A 181 17.11 -6.93 -0.06
N PRO A 182 17.26 -5.76 -0.72
CA PRO A 182 16.79 -4.50 -0.17
C PRO A 182 15.26 -4.41 -0.17
N MET A 183 14.68 -3.72 0.81
CA MET A 183 13.29 -3.29 0.75
C MET A 183 13.02 -2.48 -0.53
N ASN A 184 11.96 -2.83 -1.25
CA ASN A 184 11.47 -2.06 -2.39
C ASN A 184 10.26 -1.20 -1.99
N ILE A 185 9.69 -0.46 -2.93
CA ILE A 185 8.50 0.36 -2.67
C ILE A 185 7.34 -0.41 -2.01
N ASP A 186 7.07 -1.64 -2.45
CA ASP A 186 5.95 -2.44 -1.95
C ASP A 186 6.15 -2.88 -0.49
N GLY A 187 7.41 -3.02 -0.08
CA GLY A 187 7.80 -3.30 1.31
C GLY A 187 7.80 -2.08 2.23
N ALA A 188 7.64 -0.87 1.70
CA ALA A 188 7.58 0.36 2.47
C ALA A 188 6.12 0.74 2.77
N PRO A 189 5.59 0.46 3.99
CA PRO A 189 4.17 0.63 4.30
C PRO A 189 3.82 2.12 4.45
N ALA A 190 3.60 2.79 3.32
CA ALA A 190 3.23 4.20 3.28
C ALA A 190 1.71 4.41 3.39
N ALA A 191 0.91 3.47 2.88
CA ALA A 191 -0.53 3.49 3.16
C ALA A 191 -0.75 3.16 4.64
N PRO A 192 -1.53 3.94 5.40
CA PRO A 192 -1.83 3.62 6.78
C PRO A 192 -2.61 2.31 6.80
N SER A 193 -1.89 1.24 7.11
CA SER A 193 -2.46 -0.06 7.31
C SER A 193 -3.31 0.05 8.55
N ALA A 194 -4.62 0.04 8.35
CA ALA A 194 -5.57 0.17 9.42
C ALA A 194 -5.39 -0.99 10.39
N CYS A 195 -4.73 -0.72 11.50
CA CYS A 195 -5.05 -1.37 12.75
C CYS A 195 -6.56 -1.13 12.94
N ARG A 196 -7.39 -2.14 12.65
CA ARG A 196 -8.81 -2.08 12.97
C ARG A 196 -8.89 -2.06 14.49
N SER A 197 -9.05 -0.89 15.11
CA SER A 197 -9.79 -0.83 16.36
C SER A 197 -11.27 -0.74 15.97
N SER A 198 -11.90 -1.89 15.80
CA SER A 198 -13.35 -1.98 15.89
C SER A 198 -13.75 -1.71 17.35
N SER A 199 -13.81 -0.44 17.74
CA SER A 199 -14.43 -0.01 18.99
C SER A 199 -14.71 1.49 18.95
N THR A 200 -15.83 1.85 18.30
CA THR A 200 -16.83 2.84 18.74
C THR A 200 -17.71 3.17 17.53
N ARG A 201 -18.62 2.24 17.22
CA ARG A 201 -19.84 2.61 16.49
C ARG A 201 -20.77 3.20 17.55
N THR A 202 -20.63 4.49 17.84
CA THR A 202 -21.55 5.20 18.74
C THR A 202 -22.20 6.34 17.96
N ALA A 203 -23.48 6.14 17.68
CA ALA A 203 -24.52 7.13 17.47
C ALA A 203 -24.18 8.43 16.73
N ALA A 204 -24.54 8.48 15.45
CA ALA A 204 -25.19 9.67 14.89
C ALA A 204 -26.55 9.23 14.33
N LYS A 205 -27.47 8.98 15.25
CA LYS A 205 -28.91 9.12 15.02
C LYS A 205 -29.31 10.46 15.62
N GLU A 206 -30.35 11.04 15.04
CA GLU A 206 -30.99 12.33 15.35
C GLU A 206 -30.31 13.50 14.63
N THR A 207 -30.98 14.18 13.71
CA THR A 207 -32.19 14.97 13.99
C THR A 207 -32.88 15.39 12.68
N PRO A 208 -34.04 16.07 12.78
CA PRO A 208 -35.42 15.56 12.72
C PRO A 208 -35.93 15.22 11.31
#